data_AF-A0AAV0JCD8-F1
#
_entry.id   AF-A0AAV0JCD8-F1
#
_cell.length_a   1.000
_cell.length_b   1.000
_cell.length_c   1.000
_cell.angle_alpha   90.00
_cell.angle_beta   90.00
_cell.angle_gamma   90.00
#
_symmetry.space_group_name_H-M   'P 1'
#
loop_
_entity.id
_entity.type
_entity.pdbx_description
1 polymer ?
#
loop_
_entity_poly.entity_id
_entity_poly.type
_entity_poly.pdbx_seq_one_letter_code
_entity_poly.pdbx_strand_id
1 'polypeptide(L)'
;MAAATYPPPPPYYRLYKDYLQDPKSAPEPPPPVEGTYLCYGGNYTKELRSLNRELQLHILELADVLVERPSQYARRVEDISLIFKNLHHLLNSLRPHQARATLIHILELQIQRRKQAVEDIKRRREEAQKLLKEAVGTLEGQ
;
A
#
# COMPACT_ATOMS: atom_id res chain seq x y z
N MET A 1 -10.87 18.51 33.16
CA MET A 1 -11.12 17.92 31.82
C MET A 1 -10.22 16.70 31.68
N ALA A 2 -10.79 15.50 31.60
CA ALA A 2 -10.02 14.27 31.43
C ALA A 2 -9.43 14.26 30.00
N ALA A 3 -8.10 14.31 29.89
CA ALA A 3 -7.42 14.09 28.62
C ALA A 3 -7.60 12.61 28.23
N ALA A 4 -7.96 12.34 26.97
CA ALA A 4 -8.09 10.98 26.48
C ALA A 4 -6.75 10.24 26.61
N THR A 5 -6.75 9.06 27.25
CA THR A 5 -5.58 8.19 27.41
C THR A 5 -5.10 7.60 26.08
N TYR A 6 -5.91 7.69 25.03
CA TYR A 6 -5.55 7.23 23.70
C TYR A 6 -4.75 8.29 22.94
N PRO A 7 -3.60 7.92 22.34
CA PRO A 7 -2.89 8.84 21.47
C PRO A 7 -3.81 9.25 20.31
N PRO A 8 -3.75 10.52 19.89
CA PRO A 8 -4.53 10.99 18.76
C PRO A 8 -4.21 10.13 17.53
N PRO A 9 -5.19 9.85 16.67
CA PRO A 9 -4.97 9.05 15.48
C PRO A 9 -3.86 9.69 14.62
N PRO A 10 -2.96 8.89 14.04
CA PRO A 10 -1.92 9.39 13.15
C PRO A 10 -2.51 10.32 12.07
N PRO A 11 -1.86 11.43 11.73
CA PRO A 11 -2.44 12.50 10.92
C PRO A 11 -2.64 12.14 9.44
N TYR A 12 -2.40 10.89 9.03
CA TYR A 12 -2.49 10.43 7.64
C TYR A 12 -3.88 10.59 7.02
N TYR A 13 -4.95 10.65 7.83
CA TYR A 13 -6.30 10.93 7.32
C TYR A 13 -6.40 12.28 6.58
N ARG A 14 -5.49 13.22 6.86
CA ARG A 14 -5.43 14.52 6.17
C ARG A 14 -5.02 14.38 4.70
N LEU A 15 -4.31 13.32 4.34
CA LEU A 15 -3.93 13.02 2.95
C LEU A 15 -5.13 12.60 2.08
N TYR A 16 -6.28 12.32 2.70
CA TYR A 16 -7.51 11.90 2.01
C TYR A 16 -8.62 12.96 2.04
N LYS A 17 -8.38 14.13 2.66
CA LYS A 17 -9.39 15.20 2.80
C LYS A 17 -9.76 15.83 1.45
N ASP A 18 -8.77 16.02 0.59
CA ASP A 18 -8.93 16.77 -0.66
C ASP A 18 -9.10 15.84 -1.87
N TYR A 19 -9.26 14.53 -1.65
CA TYR A 19 -9.43 13.53 -2.72
C TYR A 19 -10.60 13.83 -3.66
N LEU A 20 -11.67 14.45 -3.14
CA LEU A 20 -12.83 14.88 -3.93
C LEU A 20 -12.50 16.02 -4.91
N GLN A 21 -11.45 16.80 -4.66
CA GLN A 21 -11.04 17.95 -5.47
C GLN A 21 -9.76 17.65 -6.30
N ASP A 22 -8.80 16.92 -5.71
CA ASP A 22 -7.59 16.45 -6.38
C ASP A 22 -7.36 14.95 -6.13
N PRO A 23 -7.69 14.09 -7.11
CA PRO A 23 -7.47 12.64 -7.02
C PRO A 23 -6.00 12.23 -6.83
N LYS A 24 -5.04 13.10 -7.16
CA LYS A 24 -3.59 12.83 -7.01
C LYS A 24 -3.06 13.18 -5.61
N SER A 25 -3.88 13.82 -4.78
CA SER A 25 -3.50 14.19 -3.40
C SER A 25 -3.39 12.97 -2.48
N ALA A 26 -4.17 11.93 -2.75
CA ALA A 26 -4.10 10.68 -2.00
C ALA A 26 -2.92 9.84 -2.49
N PRO A 27 -2.11 9.29 -1.56
CA PRO A 27 -1.10 8.30 -1.95
C PRO A 27 -1.81 7.08 -2.57
N GLU A 28 -1.26 6.61 -3.70
CA GLU A 28 -1.74 5.39 -4.33
C GLU A 28 -1.66 4.21 -3.36
N PRO A 29 -2.60 3.25 -3.45
CA PRO A 29 -2.53 2.07 -2.61
C PRO A 29 -1.17 1.38 -2.82
N PRO A 30 -0.54 0.90 -1.73
CA PRO A 30 0.74 0.22 -1.84
C PRO A 30 0.60 -0.98 -2.80
N PRO A 31 1.64 -1.28 -3.59
CA PRO A 31 1.63 -2.44 -4.47
C PRO A 31 1.42 -3.73 -3.64
N PRO A 32 0.84 -4.78 -4.26
CA PRO A 32 0.71 -6.08 -3.60
C PRO A 32 2.07 -6.53 -3.06
N VAL A 33 2.08 -7.01 -1.81
CA VAL A 33 3.31 -7.49 -1.19
C VAL A 33 3.82 -8.71 -1.95
N GLU A 34 4.97 -8.60 -2.61
CA GLU A 34 5.68 -9.72 -3.20
C GLU A 34 6.58 -10.39 -2.16
N GLY A 35 6.32 -11.67 -1.84
CA GLY A 35 7.16 -12.47 -0.94
C GLY A 35 6.38 -13.36 0.02
N THR A 36 7.12 -14.20 0.76
CA THR A 36 6.57 -15.04 1.83
C THR A 36 6.62 -14.26 3.13
N TYR A 37 5.46 -13.95 3.72
CA TYR A 37 5.41 -13.12 4.92
C TYR A 37 5.45 -13.96 6.20
N LEU A 38 6.45 -13.70 7.04
CA LEU A 38 6.60 -14.27 8.38
C LEU A 38 6.21 -13.22 9.43
N CYS A 39 5.11 -13.45 10.14
CA CYS A 39 4.75 -12.69 11.35
C CYS A 39 4.85 -13.64 12.54
N TYR A 40 5.64 -13.34 13.57
CA TYR A 40 5.82 -14.23 14.73
C TYR A 40 6.14 -15.70 14.36
N GLY A 41 6.88 -15.92 13.26
CA GLY A 41 7.21 -17.27 12.75
C GLY A 41 6.12 -17.96 11.92
N GLY A 42 4.93 -17.38 11.76
CA GLY A 42 3.83 -17.91 10.94
C GLY A 42 3.85 -17.39 9.51
N ASN A 43 3.59 -18.27 8.53
CA ASN A 43 3.54 -17.93 7.10
C ASN A 43 2.11 -17.56 6.66
N TYR A 44 1.71 -16.31 6.92
CA TYR A 44 0.34 -15.81 6.68
C TYR A 44 -0.07 -15.86 5.21
N THR A 45 0.90 -15.69 4.30
CA THR A 45 0.67 -15.81 2.85
C THR A 45 0.26 -17.22 2.44
N LYS A 46 0.79 -18.25 3.11
CA LYS A 46 0.42 -19.64 2.88
C LYS A 46 -0.98 -19.94 3.43
N GLU A 47 -1.29 -19.45 4.63
CA GLU A 47 -2.62 -19.65 5.25
C GLU A 47 -3.73 -18.96 4.46
N LEU A 48 -3.53 -17.70 4.05
CA LEU A 48 -4.48 -16.98 3.20
C LEU A 48 -4.75 -17.71 1.88
N ARG A 49 -3.72 -18.23 1.22
CA ARG A 49 -3.88 -19.03 -0.01
C ARG A 49 -4.62 -20.33 0.26
N SER A 50 -4.32 -21.00 1.37
CA SER A 50 -5.00 -22.23 1.78
C SER A 50 -6.49 -21.98 2.01
N LEU A 51 -6.85 -20.97 2.80
CA LEU A 51 -8.24 -20.58 3.07
C LEU A 51 -8.96 -20.12 1.80
N ASN A 52 -8.28 -19.43 0.88
CA ASN A 52 -8.89 -19.05 -0.40
C ASN A 52 -9.21 -20.28 -1.25
N ARG A 53 -8.31 -21.26 -1.31
CA ARG A 53 -8.57 -22.53 -2.01
C ARG A 53 -9.72 -23.30 -1.35
N GLU A 54 -9.76 -23.34 -0.02
CA GLU A 54 -10.83 -23.97 0.74
C GLU A 54 -12.19 -23.28 0.50
N LEU A 55 -12.20 -21.94 0.44
CA LEU A 55 -13.38 -21.16 0.09
C LEU A 55 -13.91 -21.50 -1.31
N GLN A 56 -13.02 -21.60 -2.30
CA GLN A 56 -13.40 -21.98 -3.67
C GLN A 56 -14.06 -23.36 -3.71
N LEU A 57 -13.48 -24.35 -3.01
CA LEU A 57 -14.10 -25.69 -2.86
C LEU A 57 -15.45 -25.61 -2.16
N HIS A 58 -15.59 -24.75 -1.15
CA HIS A 58 -16.86 -24.55 -0.46
C HIS A 58 -17.95 -23.95 -1.33
N ILE A 59 -17.60 -23.03 -2.22
CA ILE A 59 -18.53 -22.46 -3.19
C ILE A 59 -18.96 -23.50 -4.24
N LEU A 60 -18.04 -24.33 -4.72
CA LEU A 60 -18.38 -25.40 -5.68
C LEU A 60 -19.29 -26.45 -5.06
N GLU A 61 -18.96 -26.94 -3.86
CA GLU A 61 -19.82 -27.89 -3.15
C GLU A 61 -21.18 -27.28 -2.78
N LEU A 62 -21.26 -25.97 -2.52
CA LEU A 62 -22.56 -25.29 -2.34
C LEU A 62 -23.39 -25.36 -3.63
N ALA A 63 -22.79 -25.16 -4.80
CA ALA A 63 -23.49 -25.29 -6.07
C ALA A 63 -24.05 -26.71 -6.25
N ASP A 64 -23.26 -27.74 -5.94
CA ASP A 64 -23.70 -29.14 -6.00
C ASP A 64 -24.83 -29.43 -5.00
N VAL A 65 -24.71 -28.94 -3.75
CA VAL A 65 -25.75 -29.11 -2.71
C VAL A 65 -27.06 -28.45 -3.12
N LEU A 66 -27.02 -27.28 -3.76
CA LEU A 66 -28.23 -26.60 -4.22
C LEU A 66 -28.97 -27.38 -5.32
N VAL A 67 -28.25 -28.18 -6.12
CA VAL A 67 -28.83 -29.04 -7.16
C VAL A 67 -29.35 -30.35 -6.58
N GLU A 68 -28.52 -31.06 -5.80
CA GLU A 68 -28.81 -32.42 -5.34
C GLU A 68 -29.63 -32.46 -4.03
N ARG A 69 -29.32 -31.58 -3.07
CA ARG A 69 -29.86 -31.64 -1.69
C ARG A 69 -30.05 -30.23 -1.11
N PRO A 70 -30.99 -29.44 -1.65
CA PRO A 70 -31.12 -28.03 -1.30
C PRO A 70 -31.43 -27.78 0.18
N SER A 71 -31.98 -28.75 0.91
CA SER A 71 -32.22 -28.62 2.36
C SER A 71 -30.95 -28.50 3.21
N GLN A 72 -29.78 -28.89 2.66
CA GLN A 72 -28.50 -28.88 3.38
C GLN A 72 -27.66 -27.62 3.15
N TYR A 73 -28.14 -26.66 2.34
CA TYR A 73 -27.37 -25.46 1.96
C TYR A 73 -26.90 -24.64 3.16
N ALA A 74 -27.73 -24.54 4.21
CA ALA A 74 -27.47 -23.69 5.37
C ALA A 74 -26.14 -24.04 6.06
N ARG A 75 -25.87 -25.34 6.22
CA ARG A 75 -24.60 -25.83 6.80
C ARG A 75 -23.40 -25.40 5.97
N ARG A 76 -23.51 -25.46 4.65
CA ARG A 76 -22.42 -25.06 3.75
C ARG A 76 -22.17 -23.55 3.77
N VAL A 77 -23.22 -22.76 3.91
CA VAL A 77 -23.12 -21.30 4.08
C VAL A 77 -22.48 -20.92 5.42
N GLU A 78 -22.74 -21.67 6.49
CA GLU A 78 -22.07 -21.49 7.79
C GLU A 78 -20.57 -21.74 7.68
N ASP A 79 -20.15 -22.82 7.01
CA ASP A 79 -18.73 -23.14 6.77
C ASP A 79 -18.05 -22.02 5.95
N ILE A 80 -18.69 -21.55 4.88
CA ILE A 80 -18.21 -20.40 4.08
C ILE A 80 -18.05 -19.14 4.95
N SER A 81 -19.04 -18.88 5.81
CA SER A 81 -19.01 -17.71 6.71
C SER A 81 -17.85 -17.77 7.70
N LEU A 82 -17.50 -18.97 8.19
CA LEU A 82 -16.35 -19.18 9.05
C LEU A 82 -15.03 -18.90 8.31
N ILE A 83 -14.90 -19.38 7.06
CA ILE A 83 -13.72 -19.11 6.23
C ILE A 83 -13.55 -17.61 6.00
N PHE A 84 -14.63 -16.87 5.71
CA PHE A 84 -14.57 -15.42 5.57
C PHE A 84 -14.14 -14.69 6.84
N LYS A 85 -14.62 -15.11 8.01
CA LYS A 85 -14.15 -14.56 9.30
C LYS A 85 -12.66 -14.77 9.48
N ASN A 86 -12.16 -15.98 9.21
CA ASN A 86 -10.75 -16.31 9.32
C ASN A 86 -9.89 -15.49 8.35
N LEU A 87 -10.30 -15.36 7.08
CA LEU A 87 -9.65 -14.49 6.09
C LEU A 87 -9.59 -13.04 6.57
N HIS A 88 -10.70 -12.51 7.09
CA HIS A 88 -10.76 -11.15 7.61
C HIS A 88 -9.81 -10.93 8.80
N HIS A 89 -9.72 -11.89 9.72
CA HIS A 89 -8.77 -11.83 10.84
C HIS A 89 -7.31 -11.84 10.38
N LEU A 90 -6.95 -12.70 9.42
CA LEU A 90 -5.60 -12.74 8.87
C LEU A 90 -5.25 -11.44 8.12
N LEU A 91 -6.16 -10.93 7.29
CA LEU A 91 -5.96 -9.65 6.59
C LEU A 91 -5.80 -8.48 7.56
N ASN A 92 -6.59 -8.45 8.64
CA ASN A 92 -6.44 -7.43 9.67
C ASN A 92 -5.07 -7.50 10.36
N SER A 93 -4.59 -8.70 10.63
CA SER A 93 -3.26 -8.93 11.22
C SER A 93 -2.12 -8.47 10.29
N LEU A 94 -2.35 -8.43 8.97
CA LEU A 94 -1.38 -7.93 7.99
C LEU A 94 -1.34 -6.40 7.84
N ARG A 95 -2.35 -5.67 8.34
CA ARG A 95 -2.43 -4.20 8.17
C ARG A 95 -1.21 -3.43 8.71
N PRO A 96 -0.66 -3.75 9.89
CA PRO A 96 0.54 -3.06 10.39
C PRO A 96 1.76 -3.24 9.48
N HIS A 97 1.90 -4.40 8.84
CA HIS A 97 2.98 -4.65 7.90
C HIS A 97 2.78 -3.88 6.60
N GLN A 98 1.57 -3.88 6.05
CA GLN A 98 1.23 -3.09 4.87
C GLN A 98 1.51 -1.60 5.11
N ALA A 99 1.17 -1.07 6.29
CA ALA A 99 1.49 0.30 6.67
C ALA A 99 3.01 0.57 6.67
N ARG A 100 3.83 -0.36 7.17
CA ARG A 100 5.30 -0.27 7.12
C ARG A 100 5.82 -0.28 5.68
N ALA A 101 5.36 -1.21 4.84
CA ALA A 101 5.76 -1.27 3.44
C ALA A 101 5.36 0.01 2.67
N THR A 102 4.16 0.54 2.94
CA THR A 102 3.70 1.82 2.39
C THR A 102 4.63 2.96 2.80
N LEU A 103 5.02 3.02 4.07
CA LEU A 103 5.92 4.06 4.57
C LEU A 103 7.30 3.97 3.91
N ILE A 104 7.86 2.77 3.77
CA ILE A 104 9.13 2.55 3.07
C ILE A 104 9.04 3.08 1.63
N HIS A 105 7.99 2.70 0.91
CA HIS A 105 7.79 3.15 -0.48
C HIS A 105 7.68 4.68 -0.60
N ILE A 106 6.92 5.32 0.30
CA ILE A 106 6.81 6.78 0.33
C ILE A 106 8.18 7.43 0.56
N LEU A 107 8.99 6.90 1.48
CA LEU A 107 10.32 7.43 1.78
C LEU A 107 11.28 7.25 0.60
N GLU A 108 11.23 6.11 -0.09
CA GLU A 108 12.01 5.86 -1.30
C GLU A 108 11.66 6.87 -2.40
N LEU A 109 10.37 7.11 -2.64
CA LEU A 109 9.90 8.13 -3.60
C LEU A 109 10.40 9.53 -3.22
N GLN A 110 10.36 9.89 -1.95
CA GLN A 110 10.88 11.18 -1.48
C GLN A 110 12.38 11.32 -1.71
N ILE A 111 13.16 10.27 -1.44
CA ILE A 111 14.60 10.25 -1.70
C ILE A 111 14.87 10.44 -3.20
N GLN A 112 14.14 9.74 -4.07
CA GLN A 112 14.30 9.86 -5.52
C GLN A 112 13.99 11.27 -6.02
N ARG A 113 12.87 11.87 -5.58
CA ARG A 113 12.52 13.26 -5.92
C ARG A 113 13.60 14.25 -5.48
N ARG A 114 14.14 14.09 -4.26
CA ARG A 114 15.22 14.95 -3.77
C ARG A 114 16.50 14.80 -4.58
N LYS A 115 16.87 13.57 -4.97
CA LYS A 115 18.02 13.33 -5.85
C LYS A 115 17.84 14.02 -7.20
N GLN A 116 16.67 13.88 -7.83
CA GLN A 116 16.36 14.55 -9.10
C GLN A 116 16.46 16.07 -8.98
N ALA A 117 15.89 16.66 -7.93
CA ALA A 117 15.97 18.10 -7.69
C ALA A 117 17.42 18.59 -7.52
N VAL A 118 18.27 17.83 -6.82
CA VAL A 118 19.70 18.15 -6.68
C VAL A 118 20.41 18.12 -8.02
N GLU A 119 20.16 17.11 -8.86
CA GLU A 119 20.75 17.02 -10.19
C GLU A 119 20.28 18.16 -11.12
N ASP A 120 19.01 18.55 -11.04
CA ASP A 120 18.48 19.70 -11.77
C ASP A 120 19.15 21.02 -11.35
N ILE A 121 19.39 21.21 -10.05
CA ILE A 121 20.11 22.39 -9.53
C ILE A 121 21.55 22.40 -10.03
N LYS A 122 22.24 21.25 -10.00
CA LYS A 122 23.62 21.14 -10.51
C LYS A 122 23.69 21.48 -12.00
N ARG A 123 22.77 20.94 -12.82
CA ARG A 123 22.69 21.23 -14.26
C ARG A 123 22.53 22.73 -14.52
N ARG A 124 21.56 23.37 -13.85
CA ARG A 124 21.33 24.82 -13.99
C ARG A 124 22.53 25.66 -13.55
N ARG A 125 23.25 25.23 -12.50
CA ARG A 125 24.47 25.89 -12.05
C ARG A 125 25.56 25.83 -13.12
N GLU A 126 25.76 24.68 -13.74
CA GLU A 126 26.75 24.51 -14.81
C GLU A 126 26.42 25.36 -16.04
N GLU A 127 25.15 25.39 -16.44
CA GLU A 127 24.67 26.26 -17.52
C GLU A 127 24.94 27.74 -17.21
N ALA A 128 24.59 28.21 -16.00
CA ALA A 128 24.84 29.58 -15.58
C ALA A 128 26.34 29.92 -15.51
N GLN A 129 27.17 28.99 -15.03
CA GLN A 129 28.63 29.17 -15.01
C GLN A 129 29.23 29.26 -16.42
N LYS A 130 28.70 28.48 -17.37
CA LYS A 130 29.14 28.54 -18.78
C LYS A 130 28.79 29.90 -19.40
N LEU A 131 27.54 30.35 -19.24
CA LEU A 131 27.09 31.67 -19.73
C LEU A 131 27.91 32.81 -19.12
N LEU A 132 28.21 32.75 -17.82
CA LEU A 132 29.07 33.75 -17.16
C LEU A 132 30.49 33.78 -17.74
N LYS A 133 31.09 32.63 -18.01
CA LYS A 133 32.42 32.56 -18.65
C LYS A 133 32.42 33.15 -20.05
N GLU A 134 31.38 32.87 -20.84
CA GLU A 134 31.22 33.44 -22.19
C GLU A 134 31.04 34.97 -22.14
N ALA A 135 30.26 35.48 -21.20
CA ALA A 135 30.08 36.92 -20.98
C ALA A 135 31.36 37.64 -20.52
N VAL A 136 32.15 37.01 -19.64
CA VAL A 136 33.45 37.58 -19.21
C VAL A 136 34.45 37.57 -20.36
N GLY A 137 34.55 36.47 -21.12
CA GLY A 137 35.47 36.39 -22.26
C GLY A 137 35.14 37.37 -23.40
N THR A 138 33.88 37.77 -23.55
CA THR A 138 33.48 38.82 -24.50
C THR A 138 33.82 40.23 -24.00
N LEU A 139 33.83 40.46 -22.69
CA LEU A 139 34.23 41.74 -22.09
C LEU A 139 35.75 41.94 -22.06
N GLU A 140 36.54 40.87 -21.90
CA GLU A 140 38.02 40.95 -21.93
C GLU A 140 38.60 40.99 -23.36
N GLY A 141 37.78 40.72 -24.38
CA GLY A 141 38.15 40.78 -25.80
C GLY A 141 37.88 42.13 -26.49
N GLN A 142 37.44 43.16 -25.75
CA GLN A 142 37.32 44.56 -26.18
C GLN A 142 38.39 45.41 -25.49
#